data_AF-A0A370GQ49-F1
#
_entry.id   AF-A0A370GQ49-F1
#
_cell.length_a   1.000
_cell.length_b   1.000
_cell.length_c   1.000
_cell.angle_alpha   90.00
_cell.angle_beta   90.00
_cell.angle_gamma   90.00
#
_symmetry.space_group_name_H-M   'P 1'
#
loop_
_entity.id
_entity.type
_entity.pdbx_description
1 polymer ?
#
loop_
_entity_poly.entity_id
_entity_poly.type
_entity_poly.pdbx_seq_one_letter_code
_entity_poly.pdbx_strand_id
1 'polypeptide(L)'
;MRASQINGCGQCVDIHTKEAAADGETAVRLHLVAVWREATVFTDAERAALELAEQGTRLADGAGGVSDEVWANAVRHYDDEQLGALVALIANINAFNRLNVITRQHGGEYRAGQYVV
;
A
#
# COMPACT_ATOMS: atom_id res chain seq x y z
N MET A 1 -0.55 2.48 1.95
CA MET A 1 -0.34 3.71 1.14
C MET A 1 -0.32 3.44 -0.37
N ARG A 2 0.62 2.63 -0.93
CA ARG A 2 0.77 2.48 -2.39
C ARG A 2 -0.49 2.01 -3.13
N ALA A 3 -1.18 0.99 -2.62
CA ALA A 3 -2.45 0.52 -3.19
C ALA A 3 -3.50 1.64 -3.33
N SER A 4 -3.59 2.54 -2.34
CA SER A 4 -4.51 3.68 -2.37
C SER A 4 -4.18 4.71 -3.45
N GLN A 5 -2.90 4.90 -3.76
CA GLN A 5 -2.48 5.76 -4.88
C GLN A 5 -2.92 5.17 -6.21
N ILE A 6 -2.77 3.85 -6.39
CA ILE A 6 -3.22 3.14 -7.61
C ILE A 6 -4.74 3.22 -7.75
N ASN A 7 -5.48 3.00 -6.66
CA ASN A 7 -6.94 3.03 -6.66
C ASN A 7 -7.54 4.45 -6.64
N GLY A 8 -6.72 5.51 -6.54
CA GLY A 8 -7.21 6.89 -6.47
C GLY A 8 -8.03 7.23 -5.21
N CYS A 9 -7.84 6.53 -4.08
CA CYS A 9 -8.57 6.83 -2.84
C CYS A 9 -7.93 8.00 -2.09
N GLY A 10 -8.43 9.23 -2.31
CA GLY A 10 -7.93 10.44 -1.64
C GLY A 10 -7.98 10.37 -0.12
N GLN A 11 -9.10 9.93 0.46
CA GLN A 11 -9.24 9.75 1.92
C GLN A 11 -8.18 8.78 2.48
N CYS A 12 -7.94 7.67 1.79
CA CYS A 12 -7.01 6.65 2.25
C CYS A 12 -5.55 7.12 2.13
N VAL A 13 -5.22 7.86 1.05
CA VAL A 13 -3.89 8.48 0.91
C VAL A 13 -3.67 9.48 2.03
N ASP A 14 -4.66 10.30 2.37
CA ASP A 14 -4.58 11.28 3.46
C ASP A 14 -4.33 10.61 4.82
N ILE A 15 -5.13 9.58 5.16
CA ILE A 15 -4.96 8.79 6.39
C ILE A 15 -3.55 8.20 6.45
N HIS A 16 -3.17 7.40 5.45
CA HIS A 16 -1.94 6.63 5.54
C HIS A 16 -0.67 7.49 5.44
N THR A 17 -0.74 8.65 4.78
CA THR A 17 0.39 9.59 4.74
C THR A 17 0.61 10.21 6.11
N LYS A 18 -0.47 10.67 6.76
CA LYS A 18 -0.40 11.34 8.07
C LYS A 18 -0.07 10.38 9.21
N GLU A 19 -0.63 9.17 9.21
CA GLU A 19 -0.27 8.13 10.18
C GLU A 19 1.19 7.71 10.02
N ALA A 20 1.65 7.39 8.81
CA ALA A 20 3.04 6.99 8.61
C ALA A 20 4.04 8.11 9.00
N ALA A 21 3.70 9.37 8.73
CA ALA A 21 4.50 10.50 9.18
C ALA A 21 4.52 10.62 10.72
N ALA A 22 3.40 10.36 11.40
CA ALA A 22 3.33 10.34 12.86
C ALA A 22 4.17 9.19 13.46
N ASP A 23 4.25 8.06 12.76
CA ASP A 23 5.09 6.90 13.12
C ASP A 23 6.58 7.07 12.76
N GLY A 24 6.98 8.24 12.24
CA GLY A 24 8.38 8.58 11.97
C GLY A 24 8.88 8.30 10.55
N GLU A 25 7.99 7.95 9.61
CA GLU A 25 8.37 7.84 8.20
C GLU A 25 8.78 9.21 7.62
N THR A 26 9.77 9.20 6.73
CA THR A 26 10.33 10.43 6.18
C THR A 26 9.48 10.97 5.03
N ALA A 27 9.40 12.29 4.91
CA ALA A 27 8.74 12.92 3.76
C ALA A 27 9.30 12.40 2.43
N VAL A 28 10.62 12.22 2.30
CA VAL A 28 11.25 11.70 1.08
C VAL A 28 10.69 10.32 0.70
N ARG A 29 10.66 9.37 1.62
CA ARG A 29 10.12 8.02 1.36
C ARG A 29 8.62 8.05 1.07
N LEU A 30 7.83 8.87 1.80
CA LEU A 30 6.40 9.04 1.53
C LEU A 30 6.11 9.50 0.10
N HIS A 31 6.91 10.44 -0.42
CA HIS A 31 6.76 10.91 -1.81
C HIS A 31 7.28 9.88 -2.82
N LEU A 32 8.41 9.21 -2.53
CA LEU A 32 9.04 8.27 -3.45
C LEU A 32 8.31 6.94 -3.58
N VAL A 33 7.42 6.58 -2.64
CA VAL A 33 6.66 5.31 -2.73
C VAL A 33 5.86 5.19 -4.03
N ALA A 34 5.41 6.31 -4.61
CA ALA A 34 4.66 6.31 -5.85
C ALA A 34 5.50 5.87 -7.08
N VAL A 35 6.82 5.99 -6.96
CA VAL A 35 7.82 5.73 -8.00
C VAL A 35 8.93 4.80 -7.48
N TRP A 36 8.57 3.91 -6.55
CA TRP A 36 9.53 3.14 -5.74
C TRP A 36 10.56 2.32 -6.53
N ARG A 37 10.23 1.90 -7.77
CA ARG A 37 11.16 1.16 -8.64
C ARG A 37 12.40 1.97 -8.99
N GLU A 38 12.23 3.28 -9.13
CA GLU A 38 13.27 4.26 -9.45
C GLU A 38 13.86 4.93 -8.19
N ALA A 39 13.57 4.39 -7.00
CA ALA A 39 14.04 4.94 -5.73
C ALA A 39 15.02 4.00 -5.03
N THR A 40 16.06 4.55 -4.42
CA THR A 40 17.10 3.80 -3.69
C THR A 40 16.82 3.66 -2.19
N VAL A 41 15.77 4.32 -1.70
CA VAL A 41 15.46 4.43 -0.27
C VAL A 41 14.66 3.27 0.31
N PHE A 42 14.28 2.30 -0.53
CA PHE A 42 13.51 1.10 -0.13
C PHE A 42 14.39 -0.15 -0.16
N THR A 43 14.32 -0.95 0.90
CA THR A 43 15.00 -2.25 1.00
C THR A 43 14.41 -3.27 0.03
N ASP A 44 15.13 -4.36 -0.23
CA ASP A 44 14.63 -5.44 -1.12
C ASP A 44 13.33 -6.06 -0.61
N ALA A 45 13.18 -6.21 0.71
CA ALA A 45 11.94 -6.68 1.33
C ALA A 45 10.78 -5.70 1.09
N GLU A 46 11.00 -4.40 1.25
CA GLU A 46 9.99 -3.37 0.97
C GLU A 46 9.61 -3.35 -0.52
N ARG A 47 10.59 -3.47 -1.41
CA ARG A 47 10.37 -3.55 -2.86
C ARG A 47 9.54 -4.79 -3.24
N ALA A 48 9.82 -5.95 -2.62
CA ALA A 48 9.03 -7.16 -2.81
C ALA A 48 7.57 -6.99 -2.35
N ALA A 49 7.36 -6.36 -1.19
CA ALA A 49 6.01 -6.06 -0.70
C ALA A 49 5.27 -5.04 -1.57
N LEU A 50 5.97 -4.02 -2.08
CA LEU A 50 5.40 -3.04 -2.99
C LEU A 50 4.99 -3.68 -4.32
N GLU A 51 5.83 -4.52 -4.92
CA GLU A 51 5.49 -5.26 -6.15
C GLU A 51 4.27 -6.16 -5.95
N LEU A 52 4.23 -6.93 -4.86
CA LEU A 52 3.07 -7.76 -4.52
C LEU A 52 1.81 -6.91 -4.31
N ALA A 53 1.93 -5.76 -3.64
CA ALA A 53 0.82 -4.84 -3.44
C ALA A 53 0.30 -4.24 -4.76
N GLU A 54 1.19 -3.91 -5.71
CA GLU A 54 0.76 -3.39 -7.02
C GLU A 54 0.02 -4.45 -7.83
N GLN A 55 0.56 -5.67 -7.97
CA GLN A 55 -0.10 -6.74 -8.72
C GLN A 55 -1.41 -7.19 -8.05
N GLY A 56 -1.42 -7.32 -6.72
CA GLY A 56 -2.62 -7.64 -5.96
C GLY A 56 -3.70 -6.54 -5.97
N THR A 57 -3.32 -5.30 -6.26
CA THR A 57 -4.27 -4.18 -6.41
C THR A 57 -4.85 -4.13 -7.82
N ARG A 58 -4.04 -4.37 -8.85
CA ARG A 58 -4.39 -4.23 -10.26
C ARG A 58 -5.04 -5.48 -10.86
N LEU A 59 -5.87 -6.21 -10.10
CA LEU A 59 -6.49 -7.45 -10.59
C LEU A 59 -7.43 -7.24 -11.79
N ALA A 60 -8.03 -6.06 -11.92
CA ALA A 60 -8.98 -5.75 -13.00
C ALA A 60 -8.31 -5.30 -14.31
N ASP A 61 -7.11 -4.71 -14.24
CA ASP A 61 -6.43 -4.04 -15.37
C ASP A 61 -4.97 -4.47 -15.58
N GLY A 62 -4.37 -5.15 -14.61
CA GLY A 62 -3.07 -5.82 -14.68
C GLY A 62 -3.28 -7.29 -15.06
N ALA A 63 -3.21 -7.58 -16.36
CA ALA A 63 -3.45 -8.92 -16.89
C ALA A 63 -2.57 -9.98 -16.20
N GLY A 64 -3.19 -10.90 -15.46
CA GLY A 64 -2.54 -12.10 -14.90
C GLY A 64 -2.55 -12.22 -13.37
N GLY A 65 -2.92 -11.17 -12.63
CA GLY A 65 -2.85 -11.20 -11.17
C GLY A 65 -1.42 -11.23 -10.64
N VAL A 66 -1.21 -11.85 -9.48
CA VAL A 66 0.13 -12.00 -8.88
C VAL A 66 0.88 -13.13 -9.60
N SER A 67 2.01 -12.82 -10.23
CA SER A 67 2.84 -13.81 -10.91
C SER A 67 3.62 -14.70 -9.94
N ASP A 68 4.00 -15.90 -10.38
CA ASP A 68 4.84 -16.82 -9.61
C ASP A 68 6.19 -16.18 -9.22
N GLU A 69 6.76 -15.34 -10.09
CA GLU A 69 8.00 -14.61 -9.82
C GLU A 69 7.83 -13.61 -8.67
N VAL A 70 6.74 -12.85 -8.66
CA VAL A 70 6.46 -11.88 -7.59
C VAL A 70 6.15 -12.59 -6.28
N TRP A 71 5.39 -13.68 -6.33
CA TRP A 71 5.14 -14.51 -5.16
C TRP A 71 6.44 -15.10 -4.58
N ALA A 72 7.25 -15.73 -5.44
CA ALA A 72 8.53 -16.31 -5.03
C ALA A 72 9.49 -15.25 -4.48
N ASN A 73 9.47 -14.03 -5.01
CA ASN A 73 10.28 -12.93 -4.48
C ASN A 73 9.82 -12.51 -3.08
N ALA A 74 8.51 -12.40 -2.84
CA ALA A 74 7.99 -12.08 -1.50
C ALA A 74 8.35 -13.17 -0.47
N VAL A 75 8.25 -14.45 -0.83
CA VAL A 75 8.62 -15.60 0.02
C VAL A 75 10.10 -15.56 0.45
N ARG A 76 10.99 -14.92 -0.32
CA ARG A 76 12.42 -14.78 0.08
C ARG A 76 12.63 -13.81 1.25
N HIS A 77 11.64 -12.94 1.53
CA HIS A 77 11.79 -11.84 2.49
C HIS A 77 10.84 -11.94 3.69
N TYR A 78 9.75 -12.71 3.58
CA TYR A 78 8.70 -12.81 4.59
C TYR A 78 8.41 -14.27 4.91
N ASP A 79 8.26 -14.59 6.20
CA ASP A 79 7.75 -15.89 6.64
C ASP A 79 6.25 -16.04 6.37
N ASP A 80 5.70 -17.24 6.62
CA ASP A 80 4.29 -17.54 6.32
C ASP A 80 3.30 -16.62 7.06
N GLU A 81 3.61 -16.22 8.30
CA GLU A 81 2.76 -15.33 9.09
C GLU A 81 2.79 -13.91 8.53
N GLN A 82 3.99 -13.41 8.25
CA GLN A 82 4.21 -12.10 7.65
C GLN A 82 3.61 -12.00 6.25
N LEU A 83 3.73 -13.06 5.44
CA LEU A 83 3.17 -13.11 4.09
C LEU A 83 1.64 -13.15 4.14
N GLY A 84 1.06 -13.91 5.06
CA GLY A 84 -0.38 -13.91 5.33
C GLY A 84 -0.88 -12.53 5.75
N ALA A 85 -0.16 -11.85 6.65
CA ALA A 85 -0.46 -10.49 7.07
C ALA A 85 -0.37 -9.50 5.90
N LEU A 86 0.65 -9.61 5.05
CA LEU A 86 0.83 -8.76 3.88
C LEU A 86 -0.33 -8.92 2.88
N VAL A 87 -0.74 -10.15 2.58
CA VAL A 87 -1.91 -10.42 1.72
C VAL A 87 -3.19 -9.84 2.34
N ALA A 88 -3.41 -10.04 3.65
CA ALA A 88 -4.56 -9.50 4.35
C ALA A 88 -4.58 -7.97 4.33
N LEU A 89 -3.43 -7.30 4.51
CA LEU A 89 -3.31 -5.85 4.42
C LEU A 89 -3.64 -5.34 3.01
N ILE A 90 -3.13 -6.00 1.96
CA ILE A 90 -3.40 -5.66 0.55
C ILE A 90 -4.90 -5.81 0.23
N ALA A 91 -5.52 -6.90 0.67
CA ALA A 91 -6.95 -7.13 0.47
C ALA A 91 -7.81 -6.10 1.22
N ASN A 92 -7.52 -5.87 2.51
CA ASN A 92 -8.24 -4.92 3.34
C ASN A 92 -8.15 -3.49 2.79
N ILE A 93 -6.95 -3.01 2.43
CA ILE A 93 -6.82 -1.66 1.88
C ILE A 93 -7.58 -1.52 0.56
N ASN A 94 -7.62 -2.57 -0.27
CA ASN A 94 -8.41 -2.58 -1.50
C ASN A 94 -9.92 -2.51 -1.24
N ALA A 95 -10.41 -3.14 -0.17
CA ALA A 95 -11.79 -3.01 0.28
C ALA A 95 -12.09 -1.57 0.75
N PHE A 96 -11.25 -0.99 1.62
CA PHE A 96 -11.42 0.38 2.10
C PHE A 96 -11.33 1.43 0.99
N ASN A 97 -10.44 1.23 0.01
CA ASN A 97 -10.36 2.12 -1.15
C ASN A 97 -11.70 2.13 -1.91
N ARG A 98 -12.30 0.95 -2.14
CA ARG A 98 -13.61 0.83 -2.78
C ARG A 98 -14.71 1.51 -1.95
N LEU A 99 -14.76 1.22 -0.65
CA LEU A 99 -15.74 1.84 0.25
C LEU A 99 -15.67 3.37 0.17
N ASN A 100 -14.49 3.94 0.41
CA ASN A 100 -14.31 5.40 0.47
C ASN A 100 -14.53 6.08 -0.88
N VAL A 101 -14.12 5.46 -1.99
CA VAL A 101 -14.35 6.04 -3.33
C VAL A 101 -15.83 6.00 -3.69
N ILE A 102 -16.52 4.87 -3.47
CA ILE A 102 -17.96 4.73 -3.77
C ILE A 102 -18.79 5.71 -2.95
N THR A 103 -18.44 5.93 -1.68
CA THR A 103 -19.14 6.86 -0.78
C THR A 103 -18.59 8.29 -0.82
N ARG A 104 -17.73 8.62 -1.80
CA ARG A 104 -17.19 9.96 -2.06
C ARG A 104 -16.50 10.62 -0.85
N GLN A 105 -15.74 9.83 -0.08
CA GLN A 105 -14.88 10.38 0.97
C GLN A 105 -13.67 11.08 0.35
N HIS A 106 -13.49 12.37 0.67
CA HIS A 106 -12.42 13.20 0.14
C HIS A 106 -11.26 13.31 1.15
N GLY A 107 -10.02 13.25 0.65
CA GLY A 107 -8.85 13.48 1.50
C GLY A 107 -8.58 14.96 1.74
N GLY A 108 -7.91 15.27 2.86
CA GLY A 108 -7.41 16.59 3.22
C GLY A 108 -7.62 16.92 4.69
N GLU A 109 -8.72 16.44 5.27
CA GLU A 109 -9.18 16.84 6.60
C GLU A 109 -8.77 15.88 7.73
N TYR A 110 -8.23 14.70 7.40
CA TYR A 110 -7.85 13.73 8.42
C TYR A 110 -6.78 14.29 9.37
N ARG A 111 -6.85 13.93 10.65
CA ARG A 111 -5.81 14.22 11.64
C ARG A 111 -5.24 12.92 12.18
N ALA A 112 -3.91 12.86 12.30
CA ALA A 112 -3.27 11.67 12.82
C ALA A 112 -3.83 11.31 14.22
N GLY A 113 -4.08 10.02 14.44
CA GLY A 113 -4.70 9.51 15.67
C GLY A 113 -6.23 9.65 15.76
N GLN A 114 -6.91 10.23 14.76
CA GLN A 114 -8.37 10.49 14.82
C GLN A 114 -9.24 9.23 14.97
N TYR A 115 -8.72 8.05 14.61
CA TYR A 115 -9.43 6.76 14.72
C TYR A 115 -8.86 5.81 15.76
N VAL A 116 -7.90 6.28 16.57
CA VAL A 116 -7.40 5.51 17.72
C VAL A 116 -8.43 5.64 18.83
N VAL A 117 -9.04 4.52 19.22
CA VAL A 117 -9.94 4.40 20.38
C VAL A 117 -9.12 4.21 21.64
#